data_AF-A0AAJ3NFX1-F1
#
_entry.id   AF-A0AAJ3NFX1-F1
#
_cell.length_a   1.000
_cell.length_b   1.000
_cell.length_c   1.000
_cell.angle_alpha   90.00
_cell.angle_beta   90.00
_cell.angle_gamma   90.00
#
_symmetry.space_group_name_H-M   'P 1'
#
loop_
_entity.id
_entity.type
_entity.pdbx_description
1 polymer ?
#
loop_
_entity_poly.entity_id
_entity_poly.type
_entity_poly.pdbx_seq_one_letter_code
_entity_poly.pdbx_strand_id
1 'polypeptide(L)'
;MKLPNHWHSFIKTFQKKFDVEIVYGLVHVFQDEEAIKERFTTYEFEKYLPDYIPVADDSGGQVAVISKNDVETKVFLTSYGTLEEKHLKILDRDLLHWMQQKFPFDKKDVTMREITAEQQALFERKNEQLLQKISQFPSLLNFWKQTYSIENLVLPENYPTIENLLAFQDGYAFNSHLTKSLIGEKDGDFKESWLVIANNYFADPFFIDFNDVQENFPVYFAFHGAGKWIPIKIADSIHDFQVILKTIFENRFDKDYLDSFVKELAGLGNEFWEEVYQNVLDLPDRTEEEQCQKKYESDWREAAIYITDIGPNKMKIVSLLKEAYKLSGGEALQMSKQNRILYHKGPYKWIQGSVQELESLGATIEIVIL
;
A
#
# COMPACT_ATOMS: atom_id res chain seq x y z
N MET A 1 17.97 -4.59 -25.02
CA MET A 1 17.48 -5.34 -23.84
C MET A 1 15.98 -5.18 -23.82
N LYS A 2 15.19 -6.24 -23.64
CA LYS A 2 13.73 -6.09 -23.56
C LYS A 2 13.34 -5.64 -22.16
N LEU A 3 12.61 -4.54 -22.05
CA LEU A 3 12.06 -4.05 -20.78
C LEU A 3 10.71 -4.73 -20.52
N PRO A 4 10.35 -4.98 -19.25
CA PRO A 4 9.10 -5.64 -18.90
C PRO A 4 7.91 -4.68 -19.00
N ASN A 5 6.70 -5.22 -19.16
CA ASN A 5 5.46 -4.46 -19.34
C ASN A 5 5.13 -3.58 -18.13
N HIS A 6 5.46 -4.02 -16.92
CA HIS A 6 5.26 -3.20 -15.71
C HIS A 6 6.16 -1.96 -15.69
N TRP A 7 7.38 -2.03 -16.24
CA TRP A 7 8.20 -0.84 -16.47
C TRP A 7 7.59 0.10 -17.51
N HIS A 8 7.09 -0.44 -18.64
CA HIS A 8 6.43 0.36 -19.67
C HIS A 8 5.18 1.10 -19.15
N SER A 9 4.40 0.42 -18.30
CA SER A 9 3.20 0.99 -17.66
C SER A 9 3.58 2.08 -16.66
N PHE A 10 4.62 1.83 -15.87
CA PHE A 10 5.19 2.81 -14.95
C PHE A 10 5.70 4.05 -15.70
N ILE A 11 6.57 3.89 -16.70
CA ILE A 11 7.24 5.03 -17.33
C ILE A 11 6.25 5.93 -18.09
N LYS A 12 5.21 5.33 -18.71
CA LYS A 12 4.13 6.08 -19.35
C LYS A 12 3.38 6.97 -18.34
N THR A 13 3.11 6.44 -17.16
CA THR A 13 2.44 7.17 -16.07
C THR A 13 3.38 8.24 -15.49
N PHE A 14 4.64 7.89 -15.28
CA PHE A 14 5.67 8.76 -14.75
C PHE A 14 5.93 9.98 -15.66
N GLN A 15 6.16 9.76 -16.96
CA GLN A 15 6.40 10.83 -17.93
C GLN A 15 5.18 11.75 -18.14
N LYS A 16 3.96 11.25 -17.93
CA LYS A 16 2.75 12.09 -17.94
C LYS A 16 2.69 13.03 -16.72
N LYS A 17 3.28 12.62 -15.59
CA LYS A 17 3.22 13.33 -14.31
C LYS A 17 4.40 14.28 -14.10
N PHE A 18 5.52 14.05 -14.78
CA PHE A 18 6.77 14.78 -14.54
C PHE A 18 7.48 15.12 -15.86
N ASP A 19 7.63 16.43 -16.13
CA ASP A 19 8.20 16.97 -17.37
C ASP A 19 9.74 17.12 -17.37
N VAL A 20 10.41 16.76 -16.27
CA VAL A 20 11.87 16.94 -16.07
C VAL A 20 12.52 15.76 -15.34
N GLU A 21 13.85 15.69 -15.38
CA GLU A 21 14.68 14.77 -14.60
C GLU A 21 14.29 14.82 -13.12
N ILE A 22 13.87 13.68 -12.58
CA ILE A 22 13.46 13.61 -11.18
C ILE A 22 14.65 13.21 -10.34
N VAL A 23 15.07 14.15 -9.50
CA VAL A 23 15.90 13.88 -8.33
C VAL A 23 15.03 14.07 -7.09
N TYR A 24 14.46 12.98 -6.56
CA TYR A 24 13.83 13.02 -5.23
C TYR A 24 14.90 12.71 -4.18
N GLY A 25 15.43 13.77 -3.56
CA GLY A 25 16.54 13.65 -2.61
C GLY A 25 17.85 13.32 -3.34
N LEU A 26 18.31 12.07 -3.22
CA LEU A 26 19.50 11.55 -3.92
C LEU A 26 19.15 10.57 -5.05
N VAL A 27 17.86 10.25 -5.20
CA VAL A 27 17.41 9.17 -6.09
C VAL A 27 17.19 9.70 -7.50
N HIS A 28 17.91 9.11 -8.45
CA HIS A 28 17.83 9.34 -9.89
C HIS A 28 17.08 8.19 -10.56
N VAL A 29 15.87 8.48 -11.08
CA VAL A 29 15.05 7.49 -11.80
C VAL A 29 15.39 7.50 -13.29
N PHE A 30 15.65 6.33 -13.87
CA PHE A 30 16.01 6.21 -15.29
C PHE A 30 14.76 6.30 -16.17
N GLN A 31 14.72 7.34 -17.02
CA GLN A 31 13.52 7.71 -17.75
C GLN A 31 13.34 7.02 -19.10
N ASP A 32 14.40 6.45 -19.63
CA ASP A 32 14.41 5.84 -20.94
C ASP A 32 15.26 4.56 -20.97
N GLU A 33 15.10 3.82 -22.06
CA GLU A 33 15.83 2.57 -22.27
C GLU A 33 17.35 2.81 -22.44
N GLU A 34 17.77 4.01 -22.85
CA GLU A 34 19.19 4.34 -23.07
C GLU A 34 19.93 4.45 -21.73
N ALA A 35 19.39 5.19 -20.77
CA ALA A 35 19.91 5.32 -19.41
C ALA A 35 19.99 3.95 -18.71
N ILE A 36 18.94 3.13 -18.85
CA ILE A 36 18.92 1.77 -18.29
C ILE A 36 20.00 0.91 -18.95
N LYS A 37 20.13 0.94 -20.29
CA LYS A 37 21.16 0.18 -21.02
C LYS A 37 22.57 0.60 -20.63
N GLU A 38 22.80 1.89 -20.44
CA GLU A 38 24.09 2.43 -20.01
C GLU A 38 24.50 1.83 -18.66
N ARG A 39 23.61 1.89 -17.64
CA ARG A 39 23.88 1.31 -16.31
C ARG A 39 23.99 -0.21 -16.35
N PHE A 40 23.08 -0.88 -17.07
CA PHE A 40 23.07 -2.32 -17.22
C PHE A 40 24.41 -2.84 -17.79
N THR A 41 24.97 -2.12 -18.77
CA THR A 41 26.24 -2.46 -19.41
C THR A 41 27.44 -2.10 -18.54
N THR A 42 27.45 -0.88 -17.98
CA THR A 42 28.56 -0.35 -17.18
C THR A 42 28.86 -1.22 -15.96
N TYR A 43 27.82 -1.75 -15.32
CA TYR A 43 27.95 -2.56 -14.11
C TYR A 43 27.82 -4.07 -14.38
N GLU A 44 27.93 -4.50 -15.64
CA GLU A 44 27.93 -5.91 -16.05
C GLU A 44 26.71 -6.71 -15.52
N PHE A 45 25.50 -6.12 -15.51
CA PHE A 45 24.29 -6.79 -15.00
C PHE A 45 24.01 -8.11 -15.70
N GLU A 46 24.33 -8.23 -17.00
CA GLU A 46 24.22 -9.49 -17.76
C GLU A 46 24.97 -10.66 -17.11
N LYS A 47 26.04 -10.37 -16.36
CA LYS A 47 26.87 -11.39 -15.71
C LYS A 47 26.47 -11.63 -14.26
N TYR A 48 26.12 -10.58 -13.54
CA TYR A 48 25.92 -10.64 -12.09
C TYR A 48 24.45 -10.74 -11.68
N LEU A 49 23.54 -10.08 -12.40
CA LEU A 49 22.12 -10.04 -12.08
C LEU A 49 21.27 -10.06 -13.37
N PRO A 50 21.38 -11.12 -14.21
CA PRO A 50 20.87 -11.14 -15.59
C PRO A 50 19.34 -11.03 -15.68
N ASP A 51 18.61 -11.48 -14.68
CA ASP A 51 17.14 -11.49 -14.68
C ASP A 51 16.51 -10.18 -14.17
N TYR A 52 17.34 -9.19 -13.87
CA TYR A 52 16.89 -7.90 -13.32
C TYR A 52 17.39 -6.75 -14.18
N ILE A 53 16.70 -5.61 -14.09
CA ILE A 53 17.09 -4.36 -14.74
C ILE A 53 17.19 -3.24 -13.72
N PRO A 54 18.18 -2.34 -13.83
CA PRO A 54 18.28 -1.17 -12.97
C PRO A 54 17.25 -0.13 -13.43
N VAL A 55 16.56 0.50 -12.48
CA VAL A 55 15.47 1.47 -12.74
C VAL A 55 15.69 2.82 -12.07
N ALA A 56 16.53 2.86 -11.04
CA ALA A 56 16.99 4.10 -10.42
C ALA A 56 18.28 3.83 -9.62
N ASP A 57 19.04 4.88 -9.31
CA ASP A 57 20.16 4.82 -8.36
C ASP A 57 20.20 6.03 -7.43
N ASP A 58 21.03 5.97 -6.39
CA ASP A 58 21.24 7.09 -5.44
C ASP A 58 22.50 7.92 -5.76
N SER A 59 23.17 7.65 -6.88
CA SER A 59 24.52 8.13 -7.22
C SER A 59 25.62 7.88 -6.16
N GLY A 60 25.30 7.18 -5.06
CA GLY A 60 26.13 6.85 -3.91
C GLY A 60 26.52 5.37 -3.85
N GLY A 61 26.06 4.57 -4.81
CA GLY A 61 26.45 3.17 -5.00
C GLY A 61 25.32 2.17 -4.80
N GLN A 62 24.13 2.62 -4.40
CA GLN A 62 22.92 1.80 -4.33
C GLN A 62 22.13 1.90 -5.63
N VAL A 63 21.42 0.83 -5.96
CA VAL A 63 20.61 0.73 -7.18
C VAL A 63 19.31 0.00 -6.89
N ALA A 64 18.21 0.60 -7.35
CA ALA A 64 16.91 -0.04 -7.38
C ALA A 64 16.78 -0.85 -8.69
N VAL A 65 16.33 -2.09 -8.56
CA VAL A 65 16.22 -3.04 -9.66
C VAL A 65 14.84 -3.70 -9.64
N ILE A 66 14.36 -4.09 -10.82
CA ILE A 66 13.13 -4.87 -10.97
C ILE A 66 13.38 -6.12 -11.81
N SER A 67 12.52 -7.12 -11.68
CA SER A 67 12.63 -8.33 -12.50
C SER A 67 12.26 -8.04 -13.97
N LYS A 68 12.94 -8.72 -14.89
CA LYS A 68 12.56 -8.83 -16.31
C LYS A 68 11.28 -9.67 -16.49
N ASN A 69 10.88 -10.45 -15.48
CA ASN A 69 9.65 -11.22 -15.51
C ASN A 69 8.45 -10.35 -15.11
N ASP A 70 7.42 -10.31 -15.95
CA ASP A 70 6.21 -9.52 -15.73
C ASP A 70 5.36 -9.97 -14.53
N VAL A 71 5.56 -11.19 -14.02
CA VAL A 71 4.83 -11.70 -12.85
C VAL A 71 5.41 -11.14 -11.53
N GLU A 72 6.70 -10.78 -11.51
CA GLU A 72 7.37 -10.24 -10.33
C GLU A 72 7.53 -8.73 -10.45
N THR A 73 6.60 -8.01 -9.84
CA THR A 73 6.53 -6.53 -9.94
C THR A 73 7.36 -5.82 -8.88
N LYS A 74 7.88 -6.52 -7.86
CA LYS A 74 8.59 -5.88 -6.74
C LYS A 74 9.77 -5.03 -7.19
N VAL A 75 10.00 -3.97 -6.43
CA VAL A 75 11.22 -3.17 -6.51
C VAL A 75 12.18 -3.69 -5.46
N PHE A 76 13.40 -4.00 -5.88
CA PHE A 76 14.47 -4.47 -5.02
C PHE A 76 15.56 -3.42 -4.93
N LEU A 77 16.24 -3.38 -3.78
CA LEU A 77 17.41 -2.56 -3.54
C LEU A 77 18.65 -3.45 -3.43
N THR A 78 19.72 -3.04 -4.09
CA THR A 78 21.04 -3.63 -3.95
C THR A 78 22.12 -2.55 -4.08
N SER A 79 23.39 -2.96 -4.02
CA SER A 79 24.50 -2.08 -4.36
C SER A 79 25.18 -2.54 -5.64
N TYR A 80 25.70 -1.59 -6.41
CA TYR A 80 26.50 -1.88 -7.61
C TYR A 80 27.75 -2.74 -7.29
N GLY A 81 28.21 -2.75 -6.03
CA GLY A 81 29.33 -3.58 -5.57
C GLY A 81 28.93 -4.98 -5.08
N THR A 82 27.63 -5.32 -5.03
CA THR A 82 27.15 -6.64 -4.61
C THR A 82 26.52 -7.41 -5.78
N LEU A 83 25.49 -6.83 -6.42
CA LEU A 83 24.77 -7.42 -7.58
C LEU A 83 24.57 -8.95 -7.51
N GLU A 84 24.11 -9.46 -6.36
CA GLU A 84 23.81 -10.87 -6.15
C GLU A 84 22.37 -11.04 -5.65
N GLU A 85 21.64 -11.99 -6.22
CA GLU A 85 20.19 -12.14 -5.99
C GLU A 85 19.83 -12.38 -4.51
N LYS A 86 20.62 -13.20 -3.80
CA LYS A 86 20.45 -13.46 -2.35
C LYS A 86 20.62 -12.23 -1.45
N HIS A 87 21.14 -11.12 -1.98
CA HIS A 87 21.37 -9.87 -1.26
C HIS A 87 20.38 -8.77 -1.65
N LEU A 88 19.46 -9.06 -2.58
CA LEU A 88 18.36 -8.15 -2.91
C LEU A 88 17.47 -7.95 -1.69
N LYS A 89 17.26 -6.69 -1.33
CA LYS A 89 16.28 -6.30 -0.30
C LYS A 89 15.03 -5.82 -0.98
N ILE A 90 13.86 -6.30 -0.56
CA ILE A 90 12.59 -5.79 -1.09
C ILE A 90 12.44 -4.33 -0.64
N LEU A 91 12.47 -3.42 -1.61
CA LEU A 91 12.29 -1.99 -1.42
C LEU A 91 10.80 -1.67 -1.37
N ASP A 92 10.05 -2.15 -2.35
CA ASP A 92 8.61 -1.95 -2.45
C ASP A 92 7.90 -3.07 -3.24
N ARG A 93 6.56 -3.09 -3.18
CA ARG A 93 5.73 -4.09 -3.85
C ARG A 93 5.68 -3.91 -5.37
N ASP A 94 5.83 -2.68 -5.86
CA ASP A 94 5.92 -2.35 -7.27
C ASP A 94 6.42 -0.90 -7.51
N LEU A 95 6.68 -0.56 -8.78
CA LEU A 95 7.19 0.76 -9.19
C LEU A 95 6.22 1.92 -8.93
N LEU A 96 4.91 1.70 -9.04
CA LEU A 96 3.91 2.78 -8.89
C LEU A 96 3.70 3.13 -7.43
N HIS A 97 3.59 2.14 -6.55
CA HIS A 97 3.55 2.33 -5.11
C HIS A 97 4.86 2.96 -4.60
N TRP A 98 6.00 2.54 -5.13
CA TRP A 98 7.28 3.13 -4.79
C TRP A 98 7.40 4.61 -5.21
N MET A 99 6.84 4.96 -6.37
CA MET A 99 6.72 6.35 -6.83
C MET A 99 5.84 7.20 -5.92
N GLN A 100 4.73 6.66 -5.41
CA GLN A 100 3.85 7.39 -4.47
C GLN A 100 4.57 7.72 -3.16
N GLN A 101 5.44 6.82 -2.71
CA GLN A 101 6.29 7.05 -1.55
C GLN A 101 7.48 7.99 -1.82
N LYS A 102 7.59 8.55 -3.04
CA LYS A 102 8.70 9.40 -3.50
C LYS A 102 10.06 8.66 -3.51
N PHE A 103 10.04 7.40 -3.95
CA PHE A 103 11.22 6.58 -4.21
C PHE A 103 12.19 6.39 -3.03
N PRO A 104 11.74 6.00 -1.83
CA PRO A 104 12.65 5.81 -0.70
C PRO A 104 13.62 4.65 -1.00
N PHE A 105 14.93 4.89 -0.98
CA PHE A 105 15.98 3.85 -1.05
C PHE A 105 16.23 3.21 0.31
N ASP A 106 16.07 3.96 1.38
CA ASP A 106 16.13 3.47 2.73
C ASP A 106 14.75 3.58 3.36
N LYS A 107 14.12 2.46 3.70
CA LYS A 107 12.98 2.45 4.65
C LYS A 107 13.37 2.99 6.05
N LYS A 108 14.66 3.24 6.26
CA LYS A 108 15.23 3.93 7.43
C LYS A 108 15.49 5.42 7.21
N ASP A 109 15.39 5.93 5.97
CA ASP A 109 15.51 7.35 5.61
C ASP A 109 14.16 7.99 5.21
N VAL A 110 13.05 7.50 5.77
CA VAL A 110 12.28 8.47 6.57
C VAL A 110 13.07 8.65 7.85
N THR A 111 14.23 9.30 7.75
CA THR A 111 14.72 10.08 8.86
C THR A 111 13.54 10.99 9.09
N MET A 112 12.86 10.78 10.22
CA MET A 112 12.20 11.87 10.90
C MET A 112 13.27 12.95 10.96
N ARG A 113 13.34 13.82 9.94
CA ARG A 113 13.96 15.13 10.08
C ARG A 113 13.23 15.65 11.28
N GLU A 114 13.95 15.74 12.40
CA GLU A 114 13.38 16.05 13.70
C GLU A 114 12.42 17.21 13.50
N ILE A 115 11.14 16.89 13.39
CA ILE A 115 10.10 17.90 13.47
C ILE A 115 10.33 18.48 14.84
N THR A 116 10.55 19.78 14.87
CA THR A 116 10.81 20.48 16.12
C THR A 116 9.71 20.09 17.11
N ALA A 117 10.02 20.08 18.41
CA ALA A 117 9.01 19.79 19.43
C ALA A 117 7.74 20.67 19.25
N GLU A 118 7.92 21.89 18.73
CA GLU A 118 6.85 22.80 18.34
C GLU A 118 6.00 22.29 17.16
N GLN A 119 6.62 21.75 16.10
CA GLN A 119 5.92 21.15 14.96
C GLN A 119 5.19 19.87 15.35
N GLN A 120 5.81 19.03 16.19
CA GLN A 120 5.17 17.83 16.73
C GLN A 120 3.96 18.19 17.59
N ALA A 121 4.10 19.12 18.54
CA ALA A 121 3.00 19.58 19.36
C ALA A 121 1.87 20.23 18.54
N LEU A 122 2.21 20.96 17.47
CA LEU A 122 1.22 21.51 16.55
C LEU A 122 0.45 20.41 15.80
N PHE A 123 1.16 19.37 15.33
CA PHE A 123 0.57 18.23 14.65
C PHE A 123 -0.39 17.47 15.57
N GLU A 124 0.06 17.13 16.78
CA GLU A 124 -0.75 16.47 17.81
C GLU A 124 -2.01 17.28 18.12
N ARG A 125 -1.88 18.59 18.35
CA ARG A 125 -3.03 19.49 18.60
C ARG A 125 -4.02 19.51 17.43
N LYS A 126 -3.53 19.57 16.19
CA LYS A 126 -4.41 19.53 15.00
C LYS A 126 -5.11 18.19 14.87
N ASN A 127 -4.41 17.10 15.18
CA ASN A 127 -4.98 15.76 15.12
C ASN A 127 -6.07 15.60 16.17
N GLU A 128 -5.84 16.05 17.40
CA GLU A 128 -6.86 16.09 18.47
C GLU A 128 -8.09 16.92 18.07
N GLN A 129 -7.90 18.09 17.44
CA GLN A 129 -9.00 18.93 16.95
C GLN A 129 -9.82 18.22 15.86
N LEU A 130 -9.15 17.55 14.91
CA LEU A 130 -9.81 16.78 13.87
C LEU A 130 -10.60 15.61 14.47
N LEU A 131 -9.99 14.88 15.41
CA LEU A 131 -10.63 13.79 16.15
C LEU A 131 -11.87 14.25 16.91
N GLN A 132 -11.78 15.38 17.62
CA GLN A 132 -12.93 15.99 18.31
C GLN A 132 -14.04 16.33 17.32
N LYS A 133 -13.72 16.91 16.16
CA LYS A 133 -14.71 17.21 15.11
C LYS A 133 -15.38 15.94 14.60
N ILE A 134 -14.61 14.92 14.24
CA ILE A 134 -15.11 13.65 13.72
C ILE A 134 -15.95 12.90 14.75
N SER A 135 -15.60 12.97 16.03
CA SER A 135 -16.34 12.31 17.11
C SER A 135 -17.79 12.78 17.25
N GLN A 136 -18.13 13.94 16.69
CA GLN A 136 -19.50 14.47 16.64
C GLN A 136 -20.38 13.74 15.60
N PHE A 137 -19.77 12.91 14.74
CA PHE A 137 -20.44 12.26 13.62
C PHE A 137 -20.30 10.73 13.71
N PRO A 138 -21.26 10.03 14.34
CA PRO A 138 -21.22 8.57 14.48
C PRO A 138 -21.15 7.81 13.16
N SER A 139 -21.70 8.37 12.07
CA SER A 139 -21.63 7.79 10.72
C SER A 139 -20.19 7.65 10.23
N LEU A 140 -19.35 8.66 10.42
CA LEU A 140 -17.92 8.61 10.06
C LEU A 140 -17.18 7.55 10.88
N LEU A 141 -17.39 7.51 12.20
CA LEU A 141 -16.77 6.50 13.06
C LEU A 141 -17.20 5.08 12.68
N ASN A 142 -18.46 4.88 12.30
CA ASN A 142 -18.96 3.57 11.87
C ASN A 142 -18.41 3.16 10.51
N PHE A 143 -18.14 4.10 9.61
CA PHE A 143 -17.48 3.82 8.34
C PHE A 143 -16.11 3.16 8.56
N TRP A 144 -15.25 3.74 9.40
CA TRP A 144 -13.90 3.18 9.65
C TRP A 144 -13.89 1.94 10.55
N LYS A 145 -14.98 1.60 11.25
CA LYS A 145 -15.09 0.31 11.96
C LYS A 145 -15.18 -0.88 11.02
N GLN A 146 -15.63 -0.65 9.78
CA GLN A 146 -15.83 -1.71 8.81
C GLN A 146 -15.45 -1.22 7.42
N THR A 147 -14.18 -1.46 7.08
CA THR A 147 -13.58 -1.11 5.80
C THR A 147 -13.55 -2.32 4.87
N TYR A 148 -13.54 -2.06 3.57
CA TYR A 148 -13.45 -3.09 2.54
C TYR A 148 -12.31 -2.72 1.59
N SER A 149 -11.19 -3.44 1.68
CA SER A 149 -10.09 -3.29 0.74
C SER A 149 -10.40 -4.10 -0.52
N ILE A 150 -10.54 -3.42 -1.66
CA ILE A 150 -10.89 -4.04 -2.94
C ILE A 150 -9.79 -3.72 -3.95
N GLU A 151 -8.90 -4.69 -4.16
CA GLU A 151 -7.76 -4.55 -5.06
C GLU A 151 -8.19 -4.58 -6.54
N ASN A 152 -7.43 -3.89 -7.40
CA ASN A 152 -7.51 -3.95 -8.87
C ASN A 152 -8.80 -3.41 -9.52
N LEU A 153 -9.60 -2.63 -8.80
CA LEU A 153 -10.84 -2.03 -9.33
C LEU A 153 -10.90 -0.50 -9.19
N VAL A 154 -9.75 0.17 -8.98
CA VAL A 154 -9.65 1.62 -8.67
C VAL A 154 -10.45 2.09 -7.43
N LEU A 155 -11.00 1.14 -6.67
CA LEU A 155 -11.76 1.33 -5.45
C LEU A 155 -10.83 1.60 -4.24
N PRO A 156 -11.39 2.00 -3.09
CA PRO A 156 -10.61 2.17 -1.87
C PRO A 156 -9.79 0.93 -1.49
N GLU A 157 -8.49 1.12 -1.31
CA GLU A 157 -7.56 0.10 -0.81
C GLU A 157 -6.99 0.49 0.56
N ASN A 158 -6.72 1.79 0.75
CA ASN A 158 -6.13 2.29 1.98
C ASN A 158 -7.12 3.15 2.76
N TYR A 159 -7.17 2.90 4.06
CA TYR A 159 -8.02 3.63 4.99
C TYR A 159 -7.17 4.15 6.16
N PRO A 160 -7.45 5.35 6.70
CA PRO A 160 -6.78 5.83 7.90
C PRO A 160 -7.22 5.01 9.11
N THR A 161 -6.31 4.84 10.08
CA THR A 161 -6.74 4.58 11.46
C THR A 161 -7.19 5.90 12.08
N ILE A 162 -8.05 5.84 13.10
CA ILE A 162 -8.55 7.04 13.77
C ILE A 162 -7.38 7.90 14.28
N GLU A 163 -6.37 7.28 14.87
CA GLU A 163 -5.19 7.96 15.42
C GLU A 163 -4.34 8.65 14.35
N ASN A 164 -4.39 8.18 13.10
CA ASN A 164 -3.57 8.65 11.99
C ASN A 164 -4.36 9.47 10.95
N LEU A 165 -5.59 9.88 11.27
CA LEU A 165 -6.47 10.62 10.35
C LEU A 165 -5.83 11.88 9.78
N LEU A 166 -5.17 12.68 10.63
CA LEU A 166 -4.47 13.87 10.14
C LEU A 166 -3.32 13.50 9.21
N ALA A 167 -2.50 12.51 9.57
CA ALA A 167 -1.38 12.05 8.75
C ALA A 167 -1.84 11.59 7.35
N PHE A 168 -3.03 10.97 7.29
CA PHE A 168 -3.63 10.50 6.04
C PHE A 168 -4.05 11.63 5.08
N GLN A 169 -4.11 12.88 5.54
CA GLN A 169 -4.38 14.04 4.69
C GLN A 169 -3.11 14.60 4.01
N ASP A 170 -1.93 14.04 4.30
CA ASP A 170 -0.67 14.42 3.67
C ASP A 170 -0.74 14.19 2.15
N GLY A 171 -0.27 15.17 1.39
CA GLY A 171 -0.35 15.20 -0.07
C GLY A 171 -1.66 15.78 -0.63
N TYR A 172 -2.69 15.98 0.22
CA TYR A 172 -3.97 16.56 -0.17
C TYR A 172 -4.19 17.93 0.48
N ALA A 173 -4.30 17.97 1.80
CA ALA A 173 -4.59 19.20 2.56
C ALA A 173 -3.32 19.94 3.00
N PHE A 174 -2.22 19.21 3.20
CA PHE A 174 -0.90 19.75 3.56
C PHE A 174 0.22 18.86 3.04
N ASN A 175 1.46 19.31 3.15
CA ASN A 175 2.65 18.54 2.80
C ASN A 175 3.50 18.30 4.07
N SER A 176 3.89 17.06 4.36
CA SER A 176 4.73 16.70 5.51
C SER A 176 6.12 17.36 5.54
N HIS A 177 6.60 17.93 4.43
CA HIS A 177 7.90 18.61 4.38
C HIS A 177 7.90 20.05 4.89
N LEU A 178 6.74 20.71 4.90
CA LEU A 178 6.56 22.09 5.34
C LEU A 178 5.09 22.16 5.73
N THR A 179 4.75 22.61 6.93
CA THR A 179 3.38 22.92 7.40
C THR A 179 2.60 23.94 6.53
N LYS A 180 3.02 24.13 5.28
CA LYS A 180 2.35 24.78 4.17
C LYS A 180 1.06 24.02 3.83
N SER A 181 -0.03 24.72 4.07
CA SER A 181 -1.35 24.36 3.57
C SER A 181 -1.32 24.18 2.06
N LEU A 182 -1.88 23.07 1.58
CA LEU A 182 -2.25 22.87 0.18
C LEU A 182 -3.72 23.24 -0.08
N ILE A 183 -4.46 23.59 0.99
CA ILE A 183 -5.82 24.09 0.90
C ILE A 183 -5.81 25.47 0.25
N GLY A 184 -6.79 25.71 -0.62
CA GLY A 184 -7.01 27.01 -1.22
C GLY A 184 -8.45 27.24 -1.69
N GLU A 185 -8.73 28.50 -2.00
CA GLU A 185 -10.07 28.94 -2.39
C GLU A 185 -10.29 28.88 -3.91
N LYS A 186 -9.26 28.64 -4.73
CA LYS A 186 -9.40 28.64 -6.19
C LYS A 186 -10.07 27.37 -6.70
N ASP A 187 -10.60 27.45 -7.90
CA ASP A 187 -11.16 26.29 -8.59
C ASP A 187 -10.08 25.23 -8.82
N GLY A 188 -10.32 24.03 -8.30
CA GLY A 188 -9.37 22.92 -8.32
C GLY A 188 -8.43 22.85 -7.11
N ASP A 189 -8.48 23.80 -6.17
CA ASP A 189 -7.77 23.66 -4.91
C ASP A 189 -8.51 22.68 -3.98
N PHE A 190 -7.75 21.97 -3.13
CA PHE A 190 -8.34 21.17 -2.06
C PHE A 190 -8.97 22.11 -1.04
N LYS A 191 -10.14 21.76 -0.47
CA LYS A 191 -10.89 22.67 0.42
C LYS A 191 -10.66 22.34 1.89
N GLU A 192 -10.77 23.35 2.75
CA GLU A 192 -10.58 23.20 4.21
C GLU A 192 -11.62 22.26 4.83
N SER A 193 -12.83 22.27 4.27
CA SER A 193 -13.93 21.44 4.73
C SER A 193 -13.84 20.00 4.23
N TRP A 194 -12.93 19.67 3.33
CA TRP A 194 -12.78 18.33 2.78
C TRP A 194 -11.95 17.43 3.70
N LEU A 195 -12.39 16.18 3.81
CA LEU A 195 -11.72 15.15 4.58
C LEU A 195 -11.58 13.89 3.72
N VAL A 196 -10.34 13.50 3.44
CA VAL A 196 -10.03 12.21 2.79
C VAL A 196 -10.32 11.08 3.77
N ILE A 197 -11.22 10.18 3.39
CA ILE A 197 -11.68 9.05 4.20
C ILE A 197 -11.07 7.72 3.76
N ALA A 198 -10.59 7.63 2.52
CA ALA A 198 -9.84 6.51 1.96
C ALA A 198 -9.08 6.95 0.70
N ASN A 199 -8.16 6.13 0.19
CA ASN A 199 -7.59 6.30 -1.15
C ASN A 199 -7.42 4.95 -1.86
N ASN A 200 -7.39 4.97 -3.18
CA ASN A 200 -7.12 3.77 -3.98
C ASN A 200 -5.62 3.53 -4.15
N TYR A 201 -5.30 2.48 -4.91
CA TYR A 201 -3.94 2.16 -5.34
C TYR A 201 -3.19 3.35 -5.96
N PHE A 202 -3.85 4.29 -6.63
CA PHE A 202 -3.25 5.43 -7.33
C PHE A 202 -3.07 6.68 -6.45
N ALA A 203 -3.43 6.59 -5.16
CA ALA A 203 -3.56 7.72 -4.25
C ALA A 203 -4.60 8.76 -4.72
N ASP A 204 -5.63 8.31 -5.44
CA ASP A 204 -6.82 9.11 -5.69
C ASP A 204 -7.67 9.15 -4.42
N PRO A 205 -8.05 10.34 -3.91
CA PRO A 205 -8.78 10.45 -2.67
C PRO A 205 -10.27 10.13 -2.86
N PHE A 206 -10.80 9.38 -1.90
CA PHE A 206 -12.22 9.36 -1.57
C PHE A 206 -12.43 10.26 -0.37
N PHE A 207 -13.31 11.25 -0.47
CA PHE A 207 -13.44 12.28 0.54
C PHE A 207 -14.89 12.74 0.72
N ILE A 208 -15.14 13.37 1.86
CA ILE A 208 -16.41 14.01 2.21
C ILE A 208 -16.18 15.49 2.44
N ASP A 209 -17.23 16.30 2.33
CA ASP A 209 -17.23 17.71 2.73
C ASP A 209 -17.99 17.86 4.05
N PHE A 210 -17.35 18.46 5.06
CA PHE A 210 -18.00 18.75 6.34
C PHE A 210 -19.19 19.74 6.22
N ASN A 211 -19.25 20.53 5.15
CA ASN A 211 -20.37 21.42 4.88
C ASN A 211 -21.63 20.65 4.44
N ASP A 212 -21.48 19.43 3.91
CA ASP A 212 -22.57 18.59 3.40
C ASP A 212 -23.15 17.66 4.49
N VAL A 213 -22.99 18.02 5.76
CA VAL A 213 -23.49 17.23 6.90
C VAL A 213 -25.00 16.98 6.84
N GLN A 214 -25.78 17.93 6.31
CA GLN A 214 -27.23 17.80 6.16
C GLN A 214 -27.63 16.80 5.06
N GLU A 215 -26.70 16.46 4.18
CA GLU A 215 -26.85 15.47 3.11
C GLU A 215 -26.24 14.11 3.51
N ASN A 216 -26.00 13.87 4.80
CA ASN A 216 -25.42 12.64 5.34
C ASN A 216 -24.03 12.30 4.78
N PHE A 217 -23.22 13.34 4.51
CA PHE A 217 -21.87 13.21 3.96
C PHE A 217 -21.84 12.42 2.64
N PRO A 218 -22.29 13.02 1.51
CA PRO A 218 -22.03 12.47 0.19
C PRO A 218 -20.54 12.18 0.01
N VAL A 219 -20.22 11.11 -0.71
CA VAL A 219 -18.83 10.73 -0.97
C VAL A 219 -18.43 11.19 -2.36
N TYR A 220 -17.28 11.84 -2.40
CA TYR A 220 -16.67 12.35 -3.60
C TYR A 220 -15.36 11.61 -3.91
N PHE A 221 -15.04 11.52 -5.18
CA PHE A 221 -13.78 11.04 -5.72
C PHE A 221 -13.13 12.16 -6.54
N ALA A 222 -11.81 12.17 -6.63
CA ALA A 222 -11.10 13.03 -7.58
C ALA A 222 -9.86 12.31 -8.11
N PHE A 223 -9.60 12.42 -9.41
CA PHE A 223 -8.36 11.91 -10.00
C PHE A 223 -7.14 12.69 -9.49
N HIS A 224 -6.14 11.97 -9.00
CA HIS A 224 -4.85 12.52 -8.63
C HIS A 224 -4.02 12.86 -9.86
N GLY A 225 -3.18 13.91 -9.76
CA GLY A 225 -2.17 14.23 -10.78
C GLY A 225 -2.61 15.19 -11.89
N ALA A 226 -3.84 15.71 -11.89
CA ALA A 226 -4.31 16.70 -12.88
C ALA A 226 -3.96 18.16 -12.53
N GLY A 227 -3.24 18.40 -11.44
CA GLY A 227 -2.94 19.75 -10.92
C GLY A 227 -4.16 20.50 -10.34
N LYS A 228 -5.34 19.86 -10.35
CA LYS A 228 -6.61 20.32 -9.78
C LYS A 228 -7.38 19.14 -9.20
N TRP A 229 -8.12 19.39 -8.13
CA TRP A 229 -9.08 18.47 -7.54
C TRP A 229 -10.48 18.79 -8.07
N ILE A 230 -10.98 17.95 -8.97
CA ILE A 230 -12.33 18.06 -9.52
C ILE A 230 -13.19 16.98 -8.85
N PRO A 231 -14.12 17.34 -7.95
CA PRO A 231 -14.92 16.36 -7.23
C PRO A 231 -15.97 15.73 -8.15
N ILE A 232 -16.01 14.40 -8.16
CA ILE A 232 -17.06 13.58 -8.76
C ILE A 232 -17.85 12.97 -7.60
N LYS A 233 -19.15 13.28 -7.46
CA LYS A 233 -19.98 12.64 -6.43
C LYS A 233 -20.23 11.19 -6.82
N ILE A 234 -19.78 10.23 -6.01
CA ILE A 234 -19.87 8.79 -6.33
C ILE A 234 -20.90 8.06 -5.46
N ALA A 235 -21.36 8.66 -4.36
CA ALA A 235 -22.45 8.16 -3.54
C ALA A 235 -23.17 9.31 -2.84
N ASP A 236 -24.48 9.15 -2.62
CA ASP A 236 -25.32 10.18 -2.00
C ASP A 236 -25.09 10.30 -0.48
N SER A 237 -24.54 9.29 0.16
CA SER A 237 -24.11 9.34 1.55
C SER A 237 -22.95 8.39 1.83
N ILE A 238 -22.24 8.60 2.95
CA ILE A 238 -21.18 7.70 3.40
C ILE A 238 -21.72 6.29 3.71
N HIS A 239 -22.99 6.19 4.11
CA HIS A 239 -23.65 4.91 4.32
C HIS A 239 -23.89 4.18 3.01
N ASP A 240 -24.43 4.86 2.00
CA ASP A 240 -24.67 4.27 0.68
C ASP A 240 -23.35 3.82 0.05
N PHE A 241 -22.30 4.62 0.19
CA PHE A 241 -20.96 4.23 -0.24
C PHE A 241 -20.48 2.95 0.45
N GLN A 242 -20.65 2.85 1.78
CA GLN A 242 -20.28 1.65 2.52
C GLN A 242 -21.07 0.40 2.07
N VAL A 243 -22.35 0.56 1.75
CA VAL A 243 -23.20 -0.52 1.21
C VAL A 243 -22.71 -0.95 -0.18
N ILE A 244 -22.36 0.00 -1.04
CA ILE A 244 -21.78 -0.29 -2.37
C ILE A 244 -20.47 -1.08 -2.21
N LEU A 245 -19.54 -0.60 -1.38
CA LEU A 245 -18.26 -1.27 -1.15
C LEU A 245 -18.45 -2.68 -0.57
N LYS A 246 -19.34 -2.85 0.40
CA LYS A 246 -19.68 -4.16 0.96
C LYS A 246 -20.19 -5.11 -0.13
N THR A 247 -21.10 -4.62 -0.97
CA THR A 247 -21.73 -5.43 -2.03
C THR A 247 -20.71 -5.87 -3.06
N ILE A 248 -19.83 -4.97 -3.51
CA ILE A 248 -18.73 -5.31 -4.42
C ILE A 248 -17.79 -6.30 -3.73
N PHE A 249 -17.39 -6.03 -2.49
CA PHE A 249 -16.48 -6.92 -1.75
C PHE A 249 -17.04 -8.33 -1.60
N GLU A 250 -18.31 -8.49 -1.19
CA GLU A 250 -18.94 -9.81 -1.01
C GLU A 250 -19.05 -10.60 -2.32
N ASN A 251 -19.16 -9.91 -3.45
CA ASN A 251 -19.32 -10.51 -4.78
C ASN A 251 -18.08 -10.37 -5.67
N ARG A 252 -16.92 -9.98 -5.12
CA ARG A 252 -15.70 -9.65 -5.88
C ARG A 252 -15.11 -10.78 -6.75
N PHE A 253 -15.61 -12.00 -6.57
CA PHE A 253 -15.19 -13.19 -7.30
C PHE A 253 -16.22 -13.66 -8.33
N ASP A 254 -17.37 -12.98 -8.40
CA ASP A 254 -18.45 -13.27 -9.34
C ASP A 254 -18.47 -12.16 -10.39
N LYS A 255 -17.72 -12.38 -11.48
CA LYS A 255 -17.53 -11.38 -12.54
C LYS A 255 -18.87 -10.98 -13.18
N ASP A 256 -19.77 -11.93 -13.39
CA ASP A 256 -21.08 -11.66 -13.99
C ASP A 256 -21.96 -10.80 -13.07
N TYR A 257 -21.89 -11.05 -11.75
CA TYR A 257 -22.54 -10.17 -10.77
C TYR A 257 -21.93 -8.78 -10.77
N LEU A 258 -20.60 -8.66 -10.74
CA LEU A 258 -19.93 -7.35 -10.76
C LEU A 258 -20.24 -6.58 -12.05
N ASP A 259 -20.22 -7.24 -13.22
CA ASP A 259 -20.59 -6.64 -14.50
C ASP A 259 -21.99 -6.04 -14.41
N SER A 260 -22.97 -6.84 -13.97
CA SER A 260 -24.35 -6.40 -13.84
C SER A 260 -24.51 -5.23 -12.85
N PHE A 261 -23.90 -5.34 -11.67
CA PHE A 261 -24.05 -4.37 -10.59
C PHE A 261 -23.34 -3.04 -10.89
N VAL A 262 -22.08 -3.08 -11.33
CA VAL A 262 -21.30 -1.87 -11.60
C VAL A 262 -21.79 -1.17 -12.87
N LYS A 263 -22.31 -1.91 -13.86
CA LYS A 263 -22.96 -1.33 -15.04
C LYS A 263 -24.16 -0.45 -14.68
N GLU A 264 -24.95 -0.83 -13.67
CA GLU A 264 -26.07 -0.01 -13.20
C GLU A 264 -25.56 1.31 -12.60
N LEU A 265 -24.49 1.26 -11.79
CA LEU A 265 -23.85 2.44 -11.21
C LEU A 265 -23.26 3.36 -12.30
N ALA A 266 -22.58 2.78 -13.29
CA ALA A 266 -22.00 3.50 -14.42
C ALA A 266 -23.06 4.10 -15.35
N GLY A 267 -24.21 3.43 -15.51
CA GLY A 267 -25.32 3.86 -16.36
C GLY A 267 -25.95 5.20 -15.98
N LEU A 268 -25.56 5.76 -14.83
CA LEU A 268 -25.92 7.11 -14.39
C LEU A 268 -25.02 8.21 -14.98
N GLY A 269 -24.06 7.87 -15.85
CA GLY A 269 -23.12 8.82 -16.47
C GLY A 269 -22.07 9.33 -15.50
N ASN A 270 -21.67 8.49 -14.54
CA ASN A 270 -20.68 8.82 -13.53
C ASN A 270 -19.30 8.32 -13.97
N GLU A 271 -18.39 9.26 -14.28
CA GLU A 271 -17.06 8.96 -14.82
C GLU A 271 -16.25 7.97 -13.96
N PHE A 272 -16.33 8.08 -12.63
CA PHE A 272 -15.64 7.15 -11.74
C PHE A 272 -16.22 5.72 -11.86
N TRP A 273 -17.56 5.58 -11.83
CA TRP A 273 -18.18 4.26 -11.96
C TRP A 273 -18.00 3.66 -13.35
N GLU A 274 -17.88 4.48 -14.40
CA GLU A 274 -17.48 4.02 -15.73
C GLU A 274 -16.07 3.42 -15.73
N GLU A 275 -15.11 4.02 -15.04
CA GLU A 275 -13.75 3.47 -14.91
C GLU A 275 -13.73 2.16 -14.09
N VAL A 276 -14.45 2.12 -12.96
CA VAL A 276 -14.61 0.86 -12.19
C VAL A 276 -15.21 -0.22 -13.08
N TYR A 277 -16.20 0.13 -13.91
CA TYR A 277 -16.83 -0.81 -14.84
C TYR A 277 -15.85 -1.37 -15.88
N GLN A 278 -14.99 -0.52 -16.46
CA GLN A 278 -13.94 -0.99 -17.39
C GLN A 278 -12.99 -1.98 -16.70
N ASN A 279 -12.57 -1.69 -15.46
CA ASN A 279 -11.71 -2.60 -14.70
C ASN A 279 -12.41 -3.95 -14.43
N VAL A 280 -13.73 -3.98 -14.21
CA VAL A 280 -14.51 -5.22 -14.08
C VAL A 280 -14.51 -6.03 -15.40
N LEU A 281 -14.68 -5.37 -16.55
CA LEU A 281 -14.66 -6.03 -17.85
C LEU A 281 -13.29 -6.66 -18.15
N ASP A 282 -12.22 -5.98 -17.74
CA ASP A 282 -10.83 -6.41 -17.90
C ASP A 282 -10.40 -7.52 -16.92
N LEU A 283 -11.22 -7.85 -15.91
CA LEU A 283 -10.94 -8.98 -15.02
C LEU A 283 -10.85 -10.28 -15.83
N PRO A 284 -9.82 -11.12 -15.61
CA PRO A 284 -9.72 -12.41 -16.27
C PRO A 284 -10.88 -13.31 -15.85
N ASP A 285 -11.36 -14.13 -16.78
CA ASP A 285 -12.36 -15.16 -16.47
C ASP A 285 -11.72 -16.17 -15.52
N ARG A 286 -12.25 -16.24 -14.29
CA ARG A 286 -11.76 -17.15 -13.25
C ARG A 286 -12.36 -18.54 -13.44
N THR A 287 -11.53 -19.56 -13.34
CA THR A 287 -11.93 -20.98 -13.35
C THR A 287 -12.84 -21.32 -12.17
N GLU A 288 -13.64 -22.40 -12.26
CA GLU A 288 -14.51 -22.86 -11.16
C GLU A 288 -13.73 -23.12 -9.85
N GLU A 289 -12.44 -23.50 -9.95
CA GLU A 289 -11.53 -23.70 -8.82
C GLU A 289 -11.14 -22.37 -8.15
N GLU A 290 -10.90 -21.31 -8.92
CA GLU A 290 -10.63 -19.95 -8.43
C GLU A 290 -11.89 -19.28 -7.86
N GLN A 291 -13.07 -19.61 -8.39
CA GLN A 291 -14.35 -19.17 -7.82
C GLN A 291 -14.65 -19.86 -6.47
N CYS A 292 -14.23 -21.12 -6.30
CA CYS A 292 -14.31 -21.85 -5.04
C CYS A 292 -13.31 -21.37 -3.96
N GLN A 293 -12.32 -20.54 -4.32
CA GLN A 293 -11.44 -19.86 -3.36
C GLN A 293 -12.14 -18.78 -2.51
N LYS A 294 -13.47 -18.60 -2.69
CA LYS A 294 -14.38 -17.94 -1.73
C LYS A 294 -14.09 -18.27 -0.25
N LYS A 295 -13.50 -19.45 0.04
CA LYS A 295 -13.24 -19.95 1.40
C LYS A 295 -11.84 -19.67 1.97
N TYR A 296 -10.86 -19.27 1.16
CA TYR A 296 -9.45 -19.20 1.61
C TYR A 296 -8.82 -17.80 1.51
N GLU A 297 -9.44 -16.86 0.78
CA GLU A 297 -8.92 -15.48 0.67
C GLU A 297 -9.56 -14.46 1.62
N SER A 298 -10.42 -14.88 2.56
CA SER A 298 -11.13 -13.98 3.47
C SER A 298 -10.33 -13.52 4.69
N ASP A 299 -9.10 -13.99 4.89
CA ASP A 299 -8.37 -13.79 6.14
C ASP A 299 -7.16 -12.85 5.99
N TRP A 300 -7.44 -11.62 5.57
CA TRP A 300 -6.56 -10.47 5.78
C TRP A 300 -6.65 -9.89 7.20
N ARG A 301 -7.48 -10.48 8.07
CA ARG A 301 -7.52 -10.13 9.49
C ARG A 301 -6.11 -10.27 10.06
N GLU A 302 -5.69 -9.26 10.81
CA GLU A 302 -4.47 -9.32 11.59
C GLU A 302 -4.55 -10.53 12.53
N ALA A 303 -3.47 -11.30 12.60
CA ALA A 303 -3.40 -12.45 13.47
C ALA A 303 -1.99 -12.58 14.04
N ALA A 304 -1.93 -13.11 15.26
CA ALA A 304 -0.68 -13.37 15.97
C ALA A 304 -0.51 -14.88 16.15
N ILE A 305 0.67 -15.38 15.80
CA ILE A 305 1.12 -16.75 16.09
C ILE A 305 1.92 -16.74 17.37
N TYR A 306 1.53 -17.59 18.30
CA TYR A 306 2.31 -17.90 19.49
C TYR A 306 2.80 -19.35 19.44
N ILE A 307 4.08 -19.57 19.72
CA ILE A 307 4.62 -20.92 19.99
C ILE A 307 4.35 -21.21 21.47
N THR A 308 3.65 -22.31 21.75
CA THR A 308 3.31 -22.77 23.11
C THR A 308 4.15 -23.98 23.52
N ASP A 309 4.67 -24.74 22.55
CA ASP A 309 5.70 -25.77 22.75
C ASP A 309 6.67 -25.78 21.57
N ILE A 310 7.98 -25.75 21.83
CA ILE A 310 9.03 -25.73 20.79
C ILE A 310 9.32 -27.11 20.17
N GLY A 311 8.70 -28.17 20.68
CA GLY A 311 8.72 -29.49 20.09
C GLY A 311 10.08 -30.21 20.13
N PRO A 312 10.24 -31.27 19.33
CA PRO A 312 11.44 -32.10 19.30
C PRO A 312 12.63 -31.40 18.61
N ASN A 313 12.40 -30.49 17.65
CA ASN A 313 13.47 -29.82 16.90
C ASN A 313 13.93 -28.49 17.53
N LYS A 314 14.21 -28.52 18.84
CA LYS A 314 14.47 -27.33 19.67
C LYS A 314 15.49 -26.35 19.10
N MET A 315 16.62 -26.85 18.59
CA MET A 315 17.69 -25.98 18.07
C MET A 315 17.32 -25.29 16.76
N LYS A 316 16.44 -25.89 15.94
CA LYS A 316 15.92 -25.25 14.73
C LYS A 316 14.96 -24.12 15.07
N ILE A 317 14.06 -24.34 16.03
CA ILE A 317 13.18 -23.28 16.55
C ILE A 317 13.99 -22.14 17.19
N VAL A 318 15.05 -22.46 17.96
CA VAL A 318 15.96 -21.43 18.49
C VAL A 318 16.65 -20.65 17.36
N SER A 319 17.03 -21.29 16.25
CA SER A 319 17.58 -20.60 15.09
C SER A 319 16.56 -19.68 14.43
N LEU A 320 15.30 -20.12 14.29
CA LEU A 320 14.22 -19.29 13.75
C LEU A 320 13.93 -18.09 14.63
N LEU A 321 13.88 -18.27 15.97
CA LEU A 321 13.71 -17.16 16.91
C LEU A 321 14.89 -16.18 16.85
N LYS A 322 16.11 -16.70 16.71
CA LYS A 322 17.32 -15.90 16.55
C LYS A 322 17.22 -14.99 15.32
N GLU A 323 16.76 -15.53 14.19
CA GLU A 323 16.62 -14.78 12.95
C GLU A 323 15.45 -13.78 13.01
N ALA A 324 14.28 -14.24 13.45
CA ALA A 324 13.07 -13.41 13.54
C ALA A 324 13.25 -12.20 14.48
N TYR A 325 13.93 -12.38 15.61
CA TYR A 325 14.14 -11.34 16.62
C TYR A 325 15.55 -10.71 16.59
N LYS A 326 16.41 -11.12 15.64
CA LYS A 326 17.81 -10.66 15.53
C LYS A 326 18.60 -10.81 16.84
N LEU A 327 18.37 -11.91 17.55
CA LEU A 327 18.98 -12.19 18.85
C LEU A 327 20.36 -12.86 18.72
N SER A 328 21.14 -12.85 19.80
CA SER A 328 22.26 -13.78 19.96
C SER A 328 21.74 -15.21 20.22
N GLY A 329 22.61 -16.21 20.03
CA GLY A 329 22.23 -17.61 20.28
C GLY A 329 21.82 -17.89 21.73
N GLY A 330 22.44 -17.20 22.69
CA GLY A 330 22.09 -17.33 24.11
C GLY A 330 20.74 -16.70 24.45
N GLU A 331 20.42 -15.54 23.88
CA GLU A 331 19.13 -14.87 24.04
C GLU A 331 18.00 -15.66 23.40
N ALA A 332 18.19 -16.20 22.20
CA ALA A 332 17.21 -17.05 21.54
C ALA A 332 16.95 -18.36 22.32
N LEU A 333 18.00 -18.95 22.90
CA LEU A 333 17.86 -20.13 23.77
C LEU A 333 17.14 -19.80 25.08
N GLN A 334 17.27 -18.58 25.59
CA GLN A 334 16.55 -18.16 26.78
C GLN A 334 15.08 -17.87 26.46
N MET A 335 14.79 -17.26 25.31
CA MET A 335 13.44 -17.00 24.81
C MET A 335 12.67 -18.30 24.55
N SER A 336 13.32 -19.35 24.04
CA SER A 336 12.68 -20.65 23.76
C SER A 336 12.19 -21.40 25.00
N LYS A 337 12.55 -20.94 26.21
CA LYS A 337 12.07 -21.49 27.48
C LYS A 337 10.77 -20.83 27.99
N GLN A 338 10.27 -19.80 27.31
CA GLN A 338 9.01 -19.16 27.68
C GLN A 338 7.84 -20.08 27.33
N ASN A 339 6.79 -20.06 28.16
CA ASN A 339 5.60 -20.90 27.97
C ASN A 339 4.73 -20.46 26.79
N ARG A 340 4.95 -19.24 26.28
CA ARG A 340 4.21 -18.66 25.17
C ARG A 340 5.07 -17.59 24.53
N ILE A 341 5.44 -17.79 23.26
CA ILE A 341 6.38 -16.94 22.54
C ILE A 341 5.66 -16.38 21.33
N LEU A 342 5.50 -15.06 21.24
CA LEU A 342 5.04 -14.46 19.98
C LEU A 342 6.07 -14.79 18.90
N TYR A 343 5.65 -15.30 17.76
CA TYR A 343 6.57 -15.64 16.67
C TYR A 343 6.39 -14.71 15.48
N HIS A 344 5.14 -14.49 15.07
CA HIS A 344 4.80 -13.67 13.92
C HIS A 344 3.48 -12.96 14.19
N LYS A 345 3.37 -11.71 13.76
CA LYS A 345 2.11 -10.95 13.72
C LYS A 345 1.97 -10.33 12.33
N GLY A 346 0.81 -10.52 11.71
CA GLY A 346 0.51 -9.98 10.39
C GLY A 346 -0.80 -10.53 9.83
N PRO A 347 -1.13 -10.24 8.56
CA PRO A 347 -2.33 -10.75 7.92
C PRO A 347 -2.35 -12.28 7.95
N TYR A 348 -3.47 -12.88 8.38
CA TYR A 348 -3.58 -14.33 8.57
C TYR A 348 -3.22 -15.15 7.32
N LYS A 349 -3.42 -14.61 6.11
CA LYS A 349 -2.93 -15.20 4.85
C LYS A 349 -1.41 -15.42 4.83
N TRP A 350 -0.62 -14.51 5.39
CA TRP A 350 0.85 -14.58 5.40
C TRP A 350 1.40 -15.39 6.56
N ILE A 351 0.64 -15.52 7.65
CA ILE A 351 1.08 -16.29 8.81
C ILE A 351 0.98 -17.82 8.56
N GLN A 352 0.19 -18.27 7.57
CA GLN A 352 0.06 -19.71 7.26
C GLN A 352 1.39 -20.37 6.86
N GLY A 353 2.28 -19.65 6.17
CA GLY A 353 3.61 -20.17 5.85
C GLY A 353 4.44 -20.42 7.11
N SER A 354 4.40 -19.48 8.06
CA SER A 354 5.03 -19.61 9.37
C SER A 354 4.41 -20.72 10.23
N VAL A 355 3.09 -20.93 10.15
CA VAL A 355 2.40 -22.05 10.81
C VAL A 355 2.95 -23.38 10.33
N GLN A 356 2.96 -23.59 9.00
CA GLN A 356 3.43 -24.83 8.40
C GLN A 356 4.90 -25.11 8.71
N GLU A 357 5.75 -24.07 8.68
CA GLU A 357 7.16 -24.20 9.04
C GLU A 357 7.33 -24.67 10.49
N LEU A 358 6.65 -24.02 11.44
CA LEU A 358 6.72 -24.36 12.86
C LEU A 358 6.17 -25.77 13.16
N GLU A 359 5.02 -26.12 12.58
CA GLU A 359 4.41 -27.45 12.73
C GLU A 359 5.29 -28.55 12.11
N SER A 360 5.93 -28.29 10.96
CA SER A 360 6.87 -29.24 10.34
C SER A 360 8.10 -29.53 11.20
N LEU A 361 8.46 -28.57 12.06
CA LEU A 361 9.52 -28.72 13.07
C LEU A 361 8.98 -29.34 14.37
N GLY A 362 7.69 -29.65 14.45
CA GLY A 362 7.03 -30.30 15.57
C GLY A 362 6.71 -29.36 16.73
N ALA A 363 6.72 -28.04 16.51
CA ALA A 363 6.28 -27.07 17.50
C ALA A 363 4.74 -27.05 17.59
N THR A 364 4.20 -26.79 18.79
CA THR A 364 2.78 -26.52 18.99
C THR A 364 2.54 -25.02 18.97
N ILE A 365 1.51 -24.60 18.24
CA ILE A 365 1.20 -23.19 18.03
C ILE A 365 -0.22 -22.85 18.47
N GLU A 366 -0.42 -21.58 18.79
CA GLU A 366 -1.70 -20.95 19.06
C GLU A 366 -1.85 -19.75 18.11
N ILE A 367 -2.96 -19.69 17.37
CA ILE A 367 -3.26 -18.57 16.49
C ILE A 367 -4.37 -17.73 17.12
N VAL A 368 -4.13 -16.43 17.26
CA VAL A 368 -5.11 -15.46 17.75
C VAL A 368 -5.45 -14.50 16.62
N ILE A 369 -6.71 -14.48 16.20
CA ILE A 369 -7.23 -13.45 15.29
C ILE A 369 -7.42 -12.16 16.10
N LEU A 370 -6.92 -11.03 15.61
CA LEU A 370 -6.89 -9.74 16.28
C LEU A 370 -8.02 -8.81 15.86
#